data_AF-A0A0K0X2I3-F1
#
_entry.id   AF-A0A0K0X2I3-F1
#
_cell.length_a   1.000
_cell.length_b   1.000
_cell.length_c   1.000
_cell.angle_alpha   90.00
_cell.angle_beta   90.00
_cell.angle_gamma   90.00
#
_symmetry.space_group_name_H-M   'P 1'
#
loop_
_entity.id
_entity.type
_entity.pdbx_description
1 polymer ?
#
loop_
_entity_poly.entity_id
_entity_poly.type
_entity_poly.pdbx_seq_one_letter_code
_entity_poly.pdbx_strand_id
1 'polypeptide(L)'
;MSLKADLDQMRTVGGHLRGLAFEVTGFKFGPMMMGTDSAALKSVGAMQNIQYNVLNTTLIPTCSERLSETGDIMINIADKFQNGDESKLLDVVDTFNKATGTWGE
;
A
#
# COMPACT_ATOMS: atom_id res chain seq x y z
N MET A 1 12.77 -13.01 20.61
CA MET A 1 11.63 -12.62 19.76
C MET A 1 10.73 -13.84 19.69
N SER A 2 9.45 -13.72 20.06
CA SER A 2 8.52 -14.85 20.20
C SER A 2 7.43 -14.76 19.15
N LEU A 3 6.90 -15.89 18.68
CA LEU A 3 5.81 -15.90 17.69
C LEU A 3 4.65 -14.98 18.07
N LYS A 4 4.22 -14.99 19.35
CA LYS A 4 3.13 -14.13 19.81
C LYS A 4 3.39 -12.64 19.57
N ALA A 5 4.59 -12.18 19.94
CA ALA A 5 5.01 -10.80 19.71
C ALA A 5 5.05 -10.45 18.22
N ASP A 6 5.48 -11.38 17.38
CA ASP A 6 5.55 -11.19 15.92
C ASP A 6 4.15 -11.08 15.30
N LEU A 7 3.21 -11.91 15.73
CA LEU A 7 1.81 -11.84 15.28
C LEU A 7 1.13 -10.54 15.73
N ASP A 8 1.41 -10.06 16.94
CA ASP A 8 0.89 -8.77 17.43
C ASP A 8 1.49 -7.59 16.64
N GLN A 9 2.77 -7.68 16.28
CA GLN A 9 3.40 -6.73 15.37
C GLN A 9 2.77 -6.77 13.97
N MET A 10 2.49 -7.96 13.43
CA MET A 10 1.81 -8.09 12.13
C MET A 10 0.43 -7.43 12.15
N ARG A 11 -0.37 -7.59 13.22
CA ARG A 11 -1.66 -6.89 13.35
C ARG A 11 -1.48 -5.37 13.35
N THR A 12 -0.51 -4.88 14.10
CA THR A 12 -0.23 -3.46 14.23
C THR A 12 0.18 -2.85 12.88
N VAL A 13 1.15 -3.47 12.21
CA VAL A 13 1.62 -3.02 10.90
C VAL A 13 0.52 -3.15 9.85
N GLY A 14 -0.22 -4.26 9.83
CA GLY A 14 -1.32 -4.44 8.89
C GLY A 14 -2.43 -3.39 9.06
N GLY A 15 -2.72 -3.01 10.32
CA GLY A 15 -3.63 -1.90 10.63
C GLY A 15 -3.12 -0.55 10.10
N HIS A 16 -1.83 -0.26 10.28
CA HIS A 16 -1.23 0.96 9.73
C HIS A 16 -1.28 0.99 8.19
N LEU A 17 -1.02 -0.13 7.52
CA LEU A 17 -1.08 -0.21 6.06
C LEU A 17 -2.50 0.04 5.53
N ARG A 18 -3.54 -0.49 6.19
CA ARG A 18 -4.94 -0.14 5.88
C ARG A 18 -5.22 1.35 6.07
N GLY A 19 -4.71 1.95 7.15
CA GLY A 19 -4.83 3.39 7.39
C GLY A 19 -4.19 4.21 6.27
N LEU A 20 -2.95 3.88 5.91
CA LEU A 20 -2.23 4.51 4.82
C LEU A 20 -2.93 4.32 3.47
N ALA A 21 -3.52 3.15 3.20
CA ALA A 21 -4.30 2.90 2.00
C ALA A 21 -5.43 3.93 1.86
N PHE A 22 -6.17 4.17 2.96
CA PHE A 22 -7.23 5.18 2.99
C PHE A 22 -6.66 6.60 2.80
N GLU A 23 -5.58 6.96 3.52
CA GLU A 23 -4.94 8.28 3.42
C GLU A 23 -4.45 8.59 2.00
N VAL A 24 -3.91 7.59 1.29
CA VAL A 24 -3.43 7.74 -0.10
C VAL A 24 -4.54 8.17 -1.05
N THR A 25 -5.77 7.67 -0.86
CA THR A 25 -6.93 8.12 -1.67
C THR A 25 -7.32 9.57 -1.38
N GLY A 26 -6.90 10.11 -0.24
CA GLY A 26 -7.05 11.51 0.13
C GLY A 26 -6.14 12.46 -0.66
N PHE A 27 -5.07 11.95 -1.30
CA PHE A 27 -4.24 12.74 -2.19
C PHE A 27 -5.03 13.11 -3.45
N LYS A 28 -5.45 14.37 -3.55
CA LYS A 28 -6.02 14.93 -4.77
C LYS A 28 -4.97 15.74 -5.50
N PHE A 29 -4.42 15.19 -6.58
CA PHE A 29 -3.61 15.97 -7.50
C PHE A 29 -4.55 16.71 -8.45
N GLY A 30 -4.87 17.95 -8.11
CA GLY A 30 -5.51 18.85 -9.05
C GLY A 30 -4.50 19.28 -10.15
N PRO A 31 -4.97 19.69 -11.33
CA PRO A 31 -4.09 20.37 -12.27
C PRO A 31 -3.49 21.59 -11.55
N MET A 32 -2.15 21.66 -11.46
CA MET A 32 -1.48 22.90 -11.07
C MET A 32 -1.82 23.93 -12.15
N MET A 33 -2.80 24.78 -11.86
CA MET A 33 -3.10 25.95 -12.67
C MET A 33 -1.88 26.87 -12.57
N MET A 34 -0.95 26.75 -13.52
CA MET A 34 0.02 27.80 -13.75
C MET A 34 -0.80 29.06 -14.02
N GLY A 35 -0.51 30.13 -13.28
CA GLY A 35 -1.19 31.41 -13.42
C GLY A 35 -1.33 31.79 -14.89
N THR A 36 -2.46 32.37 -15.25
CA THR A 36 -2.91 32.69 -16.61
C THR A 36 -2.00 33.64 -17.39
N ASP A 37 -0.82 33.98 -16.87
CA ASP A 37 0.12 34.86 -17.52
C ASP A 37 1.11 34.08 -18.39
N SER A 38 0.76 34.14 -19.68
CA SER A 38 1.50 33.79 -20.88
C SER A 38 1.35 32.34 -21.37
N ALA A 39 0.56 32.21 -22.44
CA ALA A 39 0.85 31.35 -23.59
C ALA A 39 1.43 29.95 -23.29
N ALA A 40 0.89 29.22 -22.32
CA ALA A 40 1.35 27.86 -22.04
C ALA A 40 1.20 27.02 -23.31
N LEU A 41 2.33 26.55 -23.85
CA LEU A 41 2.38 25.73 -25.05
C LEU A 41 1.41 24.56 -24.88
N LYS A 42 0.71 24.16 -25.96
CA LYS A 42 -0.22 23.01 -25.94
C LYS A 42 0.41 21.74 -25.35
N SER A 43 1.73 21.59 -25.48
CA SER A 43 2.52 20.51 -24.87
C SER A 43 2.53 20.53 -23.34
N VAL A 44 2.54 21.70 -22.70
CA VAL A 44 2.48 21.84 -21.23
C VAL A 44 1.12 21.37 -20.71
N GLY A 45 0.03 21.79 -21.34
CA GLY A 45 -1.32 21.32 -20.98
C GLY A 45 -1.50 19.81 -21.21
N ALA A 46 -0.91 19.26 -22.28
CA ALA A 46 -0.90 17.81 -22.52
C ALA A 46 -0.14 17.05 -21.43
N MET A 47 1.04 17.55 -21.03
CA MET A 47 1.84 16.96 -19.95
C MET A 47 1.10 16.98 -18.61
N GLN A 48 0.45 18.09 -18.26
CA GLN A 48 -0.35 18.20 -17.04
C GLN A 48 -1.53 17.22 -17.02
N ASN A 49 -2.20 17.04 -18.16
CA ASN A 49 -3.26 16.04 -18.29
C ASN A 49 -2.73 14.61 -18.13
N ILE A 50 -1.57 14.28 -18.73
CA ILE A 50 -0.93 12.97 -18.54
C ILE A 50 -0.59 12.76 -17.07
N GLN A 51 0.02 13.74 -16.42
CA GLN A 51 0.37 13.68 -15.00
C GLN A 51 -0.89 13.47 -14.13
N TYR A 52 -1.93 14.26 -14.36
CA TYR A 52 -3.22 14.14 -13.66
C TYR A 52 -3.82 12.74 -13.83
N ASN A 53 -3.87 12.24 -15.06
CA ASN A 53 -4.43 10.92 -15.34
C ASN A 53 -3.60 9.82 -14.68
N VAL A 54 -2.28 9.80 -14.89
CA VAL A 54 -1.40 8.76 -14.33
C VAL A 54 -1.46 8.76 -12.79
N LEU A 55 -1.44 9.93 -12.15
CA LEU A 55 -1.50 10.00 -10.68
C LEU A 55 -2.87 9.56 -10.15
N ASN A 56 -3.96 10.15 -10.63
CA ASN A 56 -5.27 9.96 -10.03
C ASN A 56 -5.99 8.68 -10.48
N THR A 57 -5.69 8.16 -11.68
CA THR A 57 -6.38 6.97 -12.22
C THR A 57 -5.55 5.71 -12.19
N THR A 58 -4.25 5.80 -11.86
CA THR A 58 -3.37 4.62 -11.83
C THR A 58 -2.57 4.57 -10.54
N LEU A 59 -1.67 5.52 -10.30
CA LEU A 59 -0.74 5.42 -9.17
C LEU A 59 -1.44 5.46 -7.81
N ILE A 60 -2.33 6.43 -7.56
CA ILE A 60 -3.06 6.52 -6.29
C ILE A 60 -3.94 5.29 -6.05
N PRO A 61 -4.82 4.87 -6.99
CA PRO A 61 -5.63 3.66 -6.82
C PRO A 61 -4.76 2.42 -6.57
N THR A 62 -3.71 2.20 -7.35
CA THR A 62 -2.84 1.03 -7.19
C THR A 62 -2.08 1.06 -5.87
N CYS A 63 -1.58 2.21 -5.42
CA CYS A 63 -0.93 2.32 -4.12
C CYS A 63 -1.91 2.00 -2.98
N SER A 64 -3.12 2.55 -3.04
CA SER A 64 -4.18 2.25 -2.08
C SER A 64 -4.49 0.75 -2.04
N GLU A 65 -4.71 0.13 -3.19
CA GLU A 65 -5.01 -1.29 -3.30
C GLU A 65 -3.89 -2.15 -2.70
N ARG A 66 -2.63 -1.91 -3.11
CA ARG A 66 -1.49 -2.73 -2.64
C ARG A 66 -1.21 -2.58 -1.15
N LEU A 67 -1.37 -1.36 -0.60
CA LEU A 67 -1.27 -1.14 0.84
C LEU A 67 -2.39 -1.86 1.61
N SER A 68 -3.63 -1.78 1.11
CA SER A 68 -4.77 -2.46 1.72
C SER A 68 -4.60 -3.97 1.67
N GLU A 69 -4.29 -4.55 0.50
CA GLU A 69 -4.07 -5.98 0.31
C GLU A 69 -2.98 -6.51 1.24
N THR A 70 -1.84 -5.81 1.32
CA THR A 70 -0.73 -6.23 2.19
C THR A 70 -1.14 -6.17 3.65
N GLY A 71 -1.86 -5.12 4.06
CA GLY A 71 -2.40 -5.00 5.41
C GLY A 71 -3.40 -6.11 5.77
N ASP A 72 -4.29 -6.45 4.84
CA ASP A 72 -5.25 -7.55 4.97
C ASP A 72 -4.53 -8.89 5.15
N ILE A 73 -3.52 -9.16 4.34
CA ILE A 73 -2.73 -10.39 4.42
C ILE A 73 -2.04 -10.50 5.79
N MET A 74 -1.42 -9.42 6.27
CA MET A 74 -0.75 -9.41 7.57
C MET A 74 -1.71 -9.73 8.73
N ILE A 75 -2.87 -9.07 8.77
CA ILE A 75 -3.89 -9.30 9.81
C ILE A 75 -4.44 -10.72 9.72
N ASN A 76 -4.78 -11.19 8.51
CA ASN A 76 -5.33 -12.53 8.30
C ASN A 76 -4.36 -13.63 8.74
N ILE A 77 -3.05 -13.46 8.48
CA ILE A 77 -2.03 -14.40 8.94
C ILE A 77 -1.89 -14.34 10.46
N ALA A 78 -1.86 -13.14 11.05
CA ALA A 78 -1.80 -12.99 12.50
C ALA A 78 -2.97 -13.70 13.22
N ASP A 79 -4.17 -13.59 12.65
CA ASP A 79 -5.38 -14.22 13.17
C ASP A 79 -5.40 -15.73 12.94
N LYS A 80 -4.93 -16.19 11.78
CA LYS A 80 -4.79 -17.63 11.46
C LYS A 80 -3.85 -18.35 12.44
N PHE A 81 -2.76 -17.70 12.85
CA PHE A 81 -1.75 -18.29 13.73
C PHE A 81 -1.83 -17.82 15.19
N GLN A 82 -2.89 -17.14 15.60
CA GLN A 82 -3.01 -16.51 16.94
C GLN A 82 -2.82 -17.48 18.12
N ASN A 83 -3.13 -18.76 17.93
CA ASN A 83 -2.97 -19.84 18.92
C ASN A 83 -1.80 -20.77 18.59
N GLY A 84 -0.95 -20.40 17.63
CA GLY A 84 0.24 -21.15 17.26
C GLY A 84 1.34 -21.05 18.31
N ASP A 85 2.15 -22.10 18.42
CA ASP A 85 3.37 -22.11 19.20
C ASP A 85 4.59 -21.76 18.33
N GLU A 86 5.77 -21.62 18.94
CA GLU A 86 6.99 -21.20 18.23
C GLU A 86 7.39 -22.15 17.10
N SER A 87 6.93 -23.40 17.08
CA SER A 87 7.19 -24.33 15.96
C SER A 87 6.53 -23.88 14.65
N LYS A 88 5.52 -23.01 14.73
CA LYS A 88 4.77 -22.47 13.59
C LYS A 88 5.40 -21.27 12.92
N LEU A 89 6.56 -20.79 13.39
CA LEU A 89 7.22 -19.63 12.82
C LEU A 89 7.50 -19.78 11.31
N LEU A 90 8.00 -20.95 10.89
CA LEU A 90 8.27 -21.21 9.47
C LEU A 90 6.98 -21.24 8.63
N ASP A 91 5.90 -21.83 9.17
CA ASP A 91 4.60 -21.86 8.51
C ASP A 91 4.03 -20.43 8.29
N VAL A 92 4.28 -19.52 9.24
CA VAL A 92 3.89 -18.10 9.15
C VAL A 92 4.66 -17.41 8.02
N VAL A 93 5.99 -17.55 8.00
CA VAL A 93 6.85 -16.95 6.97
C VAL A 93 6.49 -17.46 5.58
N ASP A 94 6.31 -18.77 5.44
CA ASP A 94 5.92 -19.40 4.18
C ASP A 94 4.55 -18.91 3.69
N THR A 95 3.58 -18.80 4.60
CA THR A 95 2.24 -18.30 4.26
C THR A 95 2.31 -16.84 3.82
N PHE A 96 3.10 -16.01 4.50
CA PHE A 96 3.28 -14.60 4.17
C PHE A 96 3.95 -14.41 2.80
N ASN A 97 5.05 -15.11 2.54
CA ASN A 97 5.78 -15.02 1.27
C ASN A 97 4.95 -15.57 0.10
N LYS A 98 4.17 -16.63 0.30
CA LYS A 98 3.24 -17.12 -0.74
C LYS A 98 2.17 -16.10 -1.10
N ALA A 99 1.69 -15.32 -0.14
CA ALA A 99 0.63 -14.34 -0.34
C ALA A 99 1.13 -13.02 -0.92
N THR A 100 2.35 -12.59 -0.57
CA THR A 100 2.87 -11.27 -0.93
C THR A 100 4.01 -11.30 -1.96
N GLY A 101 4.52 -12.49 -2.29
CA GLY A 101 5.75 -12.66 -3.06
C GLY A 101 7.00 -12.69 -2.17
N THR A 102 8.15 -12.95 -2.76
CA THR A 102 9.42 -12.97 -2.05
C THR A 102 9.90 -11.53 -1.85
N TRP A 103 9.99 -11.08 -0.60
CA TRP A 103 10.57 -9.78 -0.25
C TRP A 103 12.06 -9.95 0.00
N GLY A 104 12.89 -9.75 -1.03
CA GLY A 104 14.34 -9.80 -0.94
C GLY A 104 14.97 -11.05 -1.56
N GLU A 105 15.27 -10.95 -2.86
CA GLU A 105 16.46 -11.56 -3.46
C GLU A 105 17.47 -10.44 -3.76
#